data_AF-A0A949JEK4-F1
#
_entry.id   AF-A0A949JEK4-F1
#
_cell.length_a   1.000
_cell.length_b   1.000
_cell.length_c   1.000
_cell.angle_alpha   90.00
_cell.angle_beta   90.00
_cell.angle_gamma   90.00
#
_symmetry.space_group_name_H-M   'P 1'
#
loop_
_entity.id
_entity.type
_entity.pdbx_description
1 polymer ?
#
loop_
_entity_poly.entity_id
_entity_poly.type
_entity_poly.pdbx_seq_one_letter_code
_entity_poly.pdbx_strand_id
1 'polypeptide(L)' 'MSSVELSISCSDCVRRYTPDCEDCLVTFVLGDEPEELTLSPQLSDAARLLTSQGMIPRLKYRRVASEH' A
#
# COMPACT_ATOMS: atom_id res chain seq x y z
N MET A 1 22.27 -4.72 3.85
CA MET A 1 20.92 -4.93 4.40
C MET A 1 19.96 -4.23 3.45
N SER A 2 19.04 -4.95 2.81
CA SER A 2 18.18 -4.36 1.78
C SER A 2 16.93 -3.76 2.43
N SER A 3 16.75 -2.45 2.32
CA SER A 3 15.44 -1.84 2.55
C SER A 3 14.46 -2.36 1.50
N VAL A 4 13.20 -2.57 1.87
CA VAL A 4 12.14 -2.94 0.91
C VAL A 4 11.30 -1.69 0.67
N GLU A 5 11.72 -0.92 -0.32
CA GLU A 5 10.89 0.12 -0.95
C GLU A 5 9.66 -0.52 -1.63
N LEU A 6 8.56 0.22 -1.67
CA LEU A 6 7.21 -0.27 -1.95
C LEU A 6 6.43 0.72 -2.83
N SER A 7 6.95 0.99 -4.03
CA SER A 7 6.35 1.90 -5.01
C SER A 7 4.91 1.51 -5.38
N ILE A 8 4.05 2.53 -5.52
CA ILE A 8 2.60 2.39 -5.76
C ILE A 8 2.14 3.38 -6.85
N SER A 9 2.66 3.17 -8.07
CA SER A 9 2.22 3.92 -9.26
C SER A 9 0.69 3.83 -9.48
N CYS A 10 -0.01 4.95 -9.28
CA CYS A 10 -1.43 5.06 -9.63
C CYS A 10 -1.67 5.07 -11.14
N SER A 11 -0.66 5.34 -11.99
CA SER A 11 -0.85 5.25 -13.45
C SER A 11 -1.09 3.83 -13.93
N ASP A 12 -0.45 2.87 -13.25
CA ASP A 12 -0.36 1.46 -13.65
C ASP A 12 -1.31 0.55 -12.85
N CYS A 13 -2.12 1.16 -11.98
CA CYS A 13 -3.08 0.48 -11.12
C CYS A 13 -4.29 -0.03 -11.90
N VAL A 14 -4.56 -1.34 -11.86
CA VAL A 14 -5.73 -1.99 -12.50
C VAL A 14 -7.09 -1.56 -11.90
N ARG A 15 -7.09 -0.78 -10.83
CA ARG A 15 -8.29 -0.15 -10.22
C ARG A 15 -8.44 1.34 -10.55
N ARG A 16 -7.53 1.91 -11.35
CA ARG A 16 -7.57 3.32 -11.75
C ARG A 16 -8.91 3.66 -12.42
N TYR A 17 -9.52 4.77 -12.02
CA TYR A 17 -10.85 5.23 -12.45
C TYR A 17 -12.04 4.34 -12.03
N THR A 18 -11.89 3.47 -11.01
CA THR A 18 -13.04 2.86 -10.31
C THR A 18 -13.32 3.58 -8.98
N PRO A 19 -14.50 3.43 -8.37
CA PRO A 19 -14.78 3.96 -7.04
C PRO A 19 -13.86 3.44 -5.92
N ASP A 20 -13.07 2.37 -6.16
CA ASP A 20 -12.02 1.94 -5.23
C ASP A 20 -10.93 3.00 -5.01
N CYS A 21 -10.84 4.01 -5.88
CA CYS A 21 -9.97 5.17 -5.70
C CYS A 21 -10.43 6.09 -4.55
N GLU A 22 -11.74 6.26 -4.33
CA GLU A 22 -12.29 7.21 -3.35
C GLU A 22 -11.95 6.81 -1.90
N ASP A 23 -11.91 5.49 -1.63
CA ASP A 23 -11.51 4.89 -0.35
C ASP A 23 -10.02 4.41 -0.35
N CYS A 24 -9.19 4.92 -1.26
CA CYS A 24 -7.84 4.38 -1.47
C CYS A 24 -6.87 4.76 -0.34
N LEU A 25 -5.99 3.82 0.04
CA LEU A 25 -4.88 4.08 0.97
C LEU A 25 -3.91 5.14 0.42
N VAL A 26 -3.83 5.29 -0.89
CA VAL A 26 -3.06 6.35 -1.55
C VAL A 26 -3.77 7.69 -1.25
N THR A 27 -5.02 7.89 -1.70
CA THR A 27 -5.89 9.04 -1.38
C THR A 27 -5.86 9.44 0.10
N PHE A 28 -5.85 8.49 1.04
CA PHE A 28 -5.84 8.78 2.48
C PHE A 28 -4.48 9.19 3.09
N VAL A 29 -3.32 8.94 2.46
CA VAL A 29 -2.01 9.04 3.16
C VAL A 29 -1.11 10.21 2.75
N LEU A 30 -1.13 10.67 1.49
CA LEU A 30 -0.36 11.86 1.06
C LEU A 30 -1.12 13.15 1.43
N GLY A 31 -2.46 13.12 1.44
CA GLY A 31 -3.33 14.31 1.43
C GLY A 31 -3.58 14.89 0.03
N ASP A 32 -2.71 14.54 -0.93
CA ASP A 32 -2.80 14.75 -2.37
C ASP A 32 -2.00 13.59 -3.00
N GLU A 33 -2.67 12.55 -3.55
CA GLU A 33 -2.18 11.14 -3.68
C GLU A 33 -0.66 10.97 -3.83
N PRO A 34 0.02 10.21 -2.94
CA PRO A 34 1.92 10.10 -3.16
C PRO A 34 2.21 9.35 -4.51
N GLU A 35 3.47 8.98 -4.78
CA GLU A 35 3.74 7.89 -5.74
C GLU A 35 4.21 6.59 -5.03
N GLU A 36 4.58 6.69 -3.75
CA GLU A 36 5.14 5.60 -2.97
C GLU A 36 4.94 5.79 -1.45
N LEU A 37 4.58 4.71 -0.74
CA LEU A 37 4.52 4.69 0.73
C LEU A 37 5.47 3.62 1.30
N THR A 38 6.66 4.06 1.69
CA THR A 38 7.64 3.20 2.38
C THR A 38 7.31 3.11 3.87
N LEU A 39 6.90 1.92 4.33
CA LEU A 39 6.72 1.62 5.75
C LEU A 39 8.06 1.24 6.40
N SER A 40 8.34 1.75 7.59
CA SER A 40 9.49 1.29 8.39
C SER A 40 9.29 -0.17 8.82
N PRO A 41 10.37 -0.93 9.09
CA PRO A 41 10.26 -2.32 9.54
C PRO A 41 9.36 -2.48 10.78
N GLN A 42 9.52 -1.59 11.76
CA GLN A 42 8.75 -1.58 13.00
C GLN A 42 7.25 -1.32 12.74
N LEU A 43 6.93 -0.45 11.78
CA LEU A 43 5.55 -0.16 11.39
C LEU A 43 4.93 -1.30 10.57
N SER A 44 5.72 -1.99 9.75
CA SER A 44 5.33 -3.21 9.03
C SER A 44 5.00 -4.35 10.00
N ASP A 45 5.83 -4.56 11.02
CA ASP A 45 5.60 -5.57 12.07
C ASP A 45 4.39 -5.23 12.94
N ALA A 46 4.22 -3.96 13.34
CA ALA A 46 3.03 -3.49 14.06
C ALA A 46 1.74 -3.68 13.23
N ALA A 47 1.78 -3.34 11.93
CA ALA A 47 0.65 -3.55 11.02
C ALA A 47 0.32 -5.05 10.87
N ARG A 48 1.33 -5.93 10.74
CA ARG A 48 1.14 -7.39 10.72
C ARG A 48 0.48 -7.90 12.01
N LEU A 49 0.94 -7.45 13.16
CA LEU A 49 0.39 -7.83 14.47
C LEU A 49 -1.09 -7.40 14.59
N LEU A 50 -1.40 -6.12 14.36
CA LEU A 50 -2.76 -5.59 14.43
C LEU A 50 -3.69 -6.27 13.40
N THR A 51 -3.19 -6.56 12.21
CA THR A 51 -3.91 -7.32 11.17
C THR A 51 -4.23 -8.75 11.62
N SER A 52 -3.30 -9.42 12.32
CA SER A 52 -3.53 -10.77 12.85
C SER A 52 -4.64 -10.84 13.90
N GLN A 53 -4.80 -9.76 14.67
CA GLN A 53 -5.84 -9.62 15.70
C GLN A 53 -7.15 -9.04 15.16
N GLY A 54 -7.22 -8.76 13.86
CA GLY A 54 -8.41 -8.14 13.22
C GLY A 54 -8.64 -6.67 13.60
N MET A 55 -7.67 -6.02 14.24
CA MET A 55 -7.79 -4.63 14.73
C MET A 55 -7.66 -3.58 13.62
N ILE A 56 -7.04 -3.94 12.49
CA ILE A 56 -6.97 -3.12 11.27
C ILE A 56 -7.26 -3.96 10.02
N PRO A 57 -7.70 -3.35 8.90
CA PRO A 57 -7.84 -4.05 7.62
C PRO A 57 -6.52 -4.66 7.12
N ARG A 58 -6.61 -5.81 6.44
CA ARG A 58 -5.46 -6.41 5.75
C ARG A 58 -4.95 -5.46 4.66
N LEU A 59 -3.63 -5.30 4.58
CA LEU A 59 -2.97 -4.54 3.53
C LEU A 59 -3.38 -5.08 2.15
N LYS A 60 -4.11 -4.29 1.36
CA LYS A 60 -4.64 -4.71 0.05
C LYS A 60 -3.58 -4.72 -1.06
N TYR A 61 -2.44 -4.06 -0.85
CA TYR A 61 -1.34 -3.98 -1.82
C TYR A 61 -0.82 -5.38 -2.16
N ARG A 62 -0.68 -5.65 -3.45
CA ARG A 62 0.09 -6.77 -3.98
C ARG A 62 0.98 -6.22 -5.09
N ARG A 63 2.28 -6.48 -5.01
CA ARG A 63 3.20 -6.20 -6.12
C ARG A 63 2.74 -7.00 -7.33
N VAL A 64 2.58 -6.34 -8.48
CA VAL A 64 2.35 -7.03 -9.75
C VAL A 64 3.60 -7.87 -10.04
N ALA A 65 3.42 -9.12 -10.47
CA ALA A 65 4.54 -9.94 -10.93
C ALA A 65 4.99 -9.39 -12.30
N SER A 66 6.10 -8.64 -12.31
CA SER A 66 6.76 -8.20 -13.53
C SER A 66 7.49 -9.39 -14.15
N GLU A 67 6.90 -10.00 -15.18
CA GLU A 67 7.62 -10.90 -16.09
C GLU A 67 8.59 -10.06 -16.93
N HIS A 68 9.88 -10.07 -16.58
CA HIS A 68 11.07 -9.75 -17.40
C HIS A 68 12.32 -10.27 -16.67
#